data_AF-A0A6F8ZK09-F1
#
_entry.id   AF-A0A6F8ZK09-F1
#
_cell.length_a   1.000
_cell.length_b   1.000
_cell.length_c   1.000
_cell.angle_alpha   90.00
_cell.angle_beta   90.00
_cell.angle_gamma   90.00
#
_symmetry.space_group_name_H-M   'P 1'
#
loop_
_entity.id
_entity.type
_entity.pdbx_description
1 polymer ?
#
loop_
_entity_poly.entity_id
_entity_poly.type
_entity_poly.pdbx_seq_one_letter_code
_entity_poly.pdbx_strand_id
1 'polypeptide(L)'
;MRHLLVLDPALRARLEAGSRQPLVWWAADRRPPYGVVQPGDLVYLRAPGRPLSGLATVGRVLFLRNLSPAFLRRLWPVLAPLTGAGPAPGPAELGAHYASVIWFATLDAIRPPLEPAEALALGLPPLPGGRGAWRLWEDGTAAP
;
A
#
# COMPACT_ATOMS: atom_id res chain seq x y z
N MET A 1 -10.91 -10.02 -0.06
CA MET A 1 -10.24 -10.20 -1.37
C MET A 1 -8.76 -9.86 -1.26
N ARG A 2 -7.96 -10.15 -2.30
CA ARG A 2 -6.53 -9.84 -2.36
C ARG A 2 -6.26 -8.91 -3.55
N HIS A 3 -5.54 -7.83 -3.32
CA HIS A 3 -5.20 -6.83 -4.33
C HIS A 3 -3.69 -6.63 -4.41
N LEU A 4 -3.20 -6.23 -5.59
CA LEU A 4 -1.83 -5.79 -5.78
C LEU A 4 -1.83 -4.29 -6.06
N LEU A 5 -1.13 -3.53 -5.22
CA LEU A 5 -0.94 -2.11 -5.38
C LEU A 5 0.50 -1.83 -5.80
N VAL A 6 0.65 -1.19 -6.95
CA VAL A 6 1.94 -0.69 -7.43
C VAL A 6 2.09 0.75 -6.96
N LEU A 7 3.03 0.97 -6.05
CA LEU A 7 3.26 2.23 -5.37
C LEU A 7 4.29 3.07 -6.12
N ASP A 8 4.06 4.38 -6.15
CA ASP A 8 5.12 5.35 -6.42
C ASP A 8 6.18 5.32 -5.28
N PRO A 9 7.47 5.54 -5.58
CA PRO A 9 8.54 5.53 -4.58
C PRO A 9 8.32 6.46 -3.37
N ALA A 10 7.71 7.63 -3.55
CA ALA A 10 7.44 8.56 -2.45
C ALA A 10 6.36 8.01 -1.51
N LEU A 11 5.32 7.37 -2.07
CA LEU A 11 4.29 6.70 -1.28
C LEU A 11 4.86 5.49 -0.54
N ARG A 12 5.77 4.74 -1.18
CA ARG A 12 6.49 3.65 -0.53
C ARG A 12 7.31 4.14 0.67
N ALA A 13 8.11 5.20 0.50
CA ALA A 13 8.91 5.75 1.58
C ALA A 13 8.05 6.21 2.77
N ARG A 14 6.86 6.79 2.51
CA ARG A 14 5.89 7.15 3.56
C ARG A 14 5.37 5.94 4.32
N LEU A 15 5.09 4.85 3.60
CA LEU A 15 4.61 3.60 4.19
C LEU A 15 5.71 2.90 5.00
N GLU A 16 6.94 2.86 4.50
CA GLU A 16 8.12 2.35 5.22
C GLU A 16 8.42 3.16 6.49
N ALA A 17 8.15 4.46 6.47
CA ALA A 17 8.23 5.32 7.66
C ALA A 17 7.07 5.15 8.66
N GLY A 18 6.15 4.21 8.41
CA GLY A 18 5.02 3.92 9.30
C GLY A 18 3.90 4.98 9.27
N SER A 19 3.80 5.77 8.20
CA SER A 19 2.76 6.79 8.09
C SER A 19 1.36 6.16 8.10
N ARG A 20 0.49 6.68 8.98
CA ARG A 20 -0.93 6.28 9.08
C ARG A 20 -1.86 7.13 8.21
N GLN A 21 -1.30 7.97 7.35
CA GLN A 21 -2.11 8.78 6.43
C GLN A 21 -2.78 7.87 5.40
N PRO A 22 -4.03 8.18 5.00
CA PRO A 22 -4.70 7.39 3.98
C PRO A 22 -4.04 7.54 2.62
N LEU A 23 -4.16 6.50 1.82
CA LEU A 23 -3.92 6.57 0.39
C LEU A 23 -5.13 7.20 -0.30
N VAL A 24 -4.90 8.20 -1.14
CA VAL A 24 -5.94 8.78 -1.99
C VAL A 24 -5.64 8.50 -3.45
N TRP A 25 -6.61 7.93 -4.15
CA TRP A 25 -6.55 7.68 -5.58
C TRP A 25 -7.59 8.53 -6.30
N TRP A 26 -7.13 9.34 -7.26
CA TRP A 26 -7.96 10.20 -8.09
C TRP A 26 -8.13 9.57 -9.47
N ALA A 27 -9.35 9.59 -10.02
CA ALA A 27 -9.61 9.05 -11.34
C ALA A 27 -10.70 9.84 -12.08
N ALA A 28 -10.52 10.01 -13.39
CA ALA A 28 -11.55 10.55 -14.26
C ALA A 28 -12.70 9.55 -14.47
N ASP A 29 -12.44 8.25 -14.37
CA ASP A 29 -13.43 7.20 -14.55
C ASP A 29 -13.50 6.25 -13.35
N ARG A 30 -14.50 5.36 -13.37
CA ARG A 30 -14.82 4.48 -12.24
C ARG A 30 -13.94 3.22 -12.22
N ARG A 31 -12.63 3.39 -12.33
CA ARG A 31 -11.66 2.28 -12.33
C ARG A 31 -11.19 1.91 -10.92
N PRO A 32 -10.71 0.66 -10.73
CA PRO A 32 -10.03 0.28 -9.50
C PRO A 32 -8.98 1.31 -9.09
N PRO A 33 -8.89 1.65 -7.80
CA PRO A 33 -9.50 0.94 -6.66
C PRO A 33 -10.99 1.27 -6.37
N TYR A 34 -11.61 2.19 -7.11
CA TYR A 34 -12.95 2.67 -6.81
C TYR A 34 -14.02 1.56 -6.87
N GLY A 35 -14.77 1.38 -5.78
CA GLY A 35 -15.83 0.39 -5.66
C GLY A 35 -15.36 -1.07 -5.60
N VAL A 36 -14.05 -1.32 -5.62
CA VAL A 36 -13.46 -2.67 -5.63
C VAL A 36 -12.79 -2.98 -4.30
N VAL A 37 -12.01 -2.05 -3.77
CA VAL A 37 -11.30 -2.25 -2.49
C VAL A 37 -12.25 -2.06 -1.32
N GLN A 38 -12.31 -3.02 -0.40
CA GLN A 38 -13.21 -3.01 0.76
C GLN A 38 -12.44 -3.13 2.07
N PRO A 39 -13.02 -2.68 3.21
CA PRO A 39 -12.50 -3.03 4.53
C PRO A 39 -12.31 -4.55 4.69
N GLY A 40 -11.19 -4.94 5.30
CA GLY A 40 -10.77 -6.33 5.48
C GLY A 40 -10.00 -6.92 4.30
N ASP A 41 -9.89 -6.22 3.16
CA ASP A 41 -9.09 -6.70 2.05
C ASP A 41 -7.59 -6.67 2.35
N LEU A 42 -6.87 -7.66 1.81
CA LEU A 42 -5.41 -7.70 1.84
C LEU A 42 -4.85 -7.03 0.60
N VAL A 43 -3.85 -6.17 0.80
CA VAL A 43 -3.17 -5.42 -0.26
C VAL A 43 -1.69 -5.70 -0.21
N TYR A 44 -1.19 -6.35 -1.26
CA TYR A 44 0.24 -6.54 -1.48
C TYR A 44 0.82 -5.27 -2.11
N LEU A 45 1.96 -4.84 -1.60
CA LEU A 45 2.61 -3.59 -1.99
C LEU A 45 3.91 -3.89 -2.74
N ARG A 46 4.10 -3.24 -3.89
CA ARG A 46 5.39 -3.25 -4.61
C ARG A 46 5.65 -1.94 -5.32
N ALA A 47 6.91 -1.66 -5.62
CA ALA A 47 7.29 -0.64 -6.60
C ALA A 47 7.37 -1.25 -8.02
N PRO A 48 7.26 -0.43 -9.09
CA PRO A 48 7.49 -0.89 -10.46
C PRO A 48 8.84 -1.59 -10.60
N GLY A 49 8.85 -2.79 -11.18
CA GLY A 49 10.07 -3.57 -11.41
C GLY A 49 10.77 -4.11 -10.15
N ARG A 50 10.14 -4.01 -8.97
CA ARG A 50 10.71 -4.50 -7.70
C ARG A 50 9.89 -5.68 -7.14
N PRO A 51 10.49 -6.53 -6.27
CA PRO A 51 9.75 -7.54 -5.53
C PRO A 51 8.70 -6.91 -4.61
N LEU A 52 7.81 -7.75 -4.08
CA LEU A 52 6.88 -7.35 -3.02
C LEU A 52 7.66 -6.82 -1.83
N SER A 53 7.24 -5.69 -1.31
CA SER A 53 7.91 -4.96 -0.22
C SER A 53 7.01 -4.72 0.98
N GLY A 54 5.72 -5.05 0.87
CA GLY A 54 4.80 -4.84 1.96
C GLY A 54 3.50 -5.59 1.83
N LEU A 55 2.83 -5.73 2.96
CA LEU A 55 1.48 -6.26 3.09
C LEU A 55 0.68 -5.29 3.95
N ALA A 56 -0.56 -5.02 3.56
CA ALA A 56 -1.45 -4.18 4.34
C ALA A 56 -2.85 -4.80 4.39
N THR A 57 -3.55 -4.56 5.49
CA THR A 57 -4.99 -4.84 5.60
C THR A 57 -5.74 -3.52 5.51
N VAL A 58 -6.75 -3.46 4.64
CA VAL A 58 -7.61 -2.29 4.51
C VAL A 58 -8.50 -2.17 5.75
N GLY A 59 -8.40 -1.06 6.47
CA GLY A 59 -9.23 -0.78 7.64
C GLY A 59 -10.52 -0.04 7.28
N ARG A 60 -10.40 1.01 6.46
CA ARG A 60 -11.55 1.85 6.07
C ARG A 60 -11.39 2.31 4.63
N VAL A 61 -12.51 2.46 3.93
CA VAL A 61 -12.55 3.04 2.59
C VAL A 61 -13.65 4.08 2.51
N LEU A 62 -13.37 5.19 1.83
CA LEU A 62 -14.35 6.19 1.43
C LEU A 62 -14.30 6.36 -0.08
N PHE A 63 -15.46 6.26 -0.72
CA PHE A 63 -15.63 6.45 -2.15
C PHE A 63 -16.35 7.77 -2.42
N LEU A 64 -15.73 8.64 -3.21
CA LEU A 64 -16.31 9.89 -3.68
C LEU A 64 -16.59 9.80 -5.17
N ARG A 65 -17.78 10.23 -5.60
CA ARG A 65 -18.20 10.27 -7.01
C ARG A 65 -18.73 11.64 -7.38
N ASN A 66 -18.88 11.88 -8.68
CA ASN A 66 -19.38 13.12 -9.24
C ASN A 66 -18.56 14.32 -8.75
N LEU A 67 -17.25 14.12 -8.62
CA LEU A 67 -16.33 15.19 -8.28
C LEU A 67 -16.31 16.19 -9.43
N SER A 68 -16.65 17.43 -9.11
CA SER A 68 -16.51 18.57 -9.99
C SER A 68 -15.43 19.50 -9.45
N PRO A 69 -14.78 20.32 -10.29
CA PRO A 69 -13.80 21.31 -9.84
C PRO A 69 -14.31 22.20 -8.70
N ALA A 70 -15.58 22.63 -8.78
CA ALA A 70 -16.20 23.46 -7.75
C ALA A 70 -16.41 22.70 -6.43
N PHE A 71 -16.85 21.44 -6.50
CA PHE A 71 -17.03 20.60 -5.32
C PHE A 71 -15.68 20.25 -4.66
N LEU A 72 -14.68 19.90 -5.47
CA LEU A 72 -13.33 19.61 -4.99
C LEU A 72 -12.70 20.80 -4.28
N ARG A 73 -12.79 22.01 -4.82
CA ARG A 73 -12.28 23.22 -4.15
C ARG A 73 -12.93 23.45 -2.78
N ARG A 74 -14.22 23.13 -2.62
CA ARG A 74 -14.92 23.21 -1.33
C ARG A 74 -14.48 22.14 -0.35
N LEU A 75 -14.24 20.92 -0.85
CA LEU A 75 -13.85 19.78 -0.02
C LEU A 75 -12.33 19.73 0.26
N TRP A 76 -11.54 20.47 -0.51
CA TRP A 76 -10.07 20.45 -0.46
C TRP A 76 -9.49 20.74 0.92
N PRO A 77 -9.99 21.69 1.72
CA PRO A 77 -9.47 21.93 3.07
C PRO A 77 -9.51 20.69 3.97
N VAL A 78 -10.44 19.76 3.70
CA VAL A 78 -10.57 18.49 4.43
C VAL A 78 -9.68 17.40 3.85
N LEU A 79 -9.49 17.38 2.52
CA LEU A 79 -8.73 16.32 1.83
C LEU A 79 -7.23 16.60 1.73
N ALA A 80 -6.81 17.85 1.62
CA ALA A 80 -5.40 18.22 1.47
C ALA A 80 -4.50 17.69 2.60
N PRO A 81 -4.91 17.73 3.88
CA PRO A 81 -4.11 17.13 4.96
C PRO A 81 -3.98 15.61 4.84
N LEU A 82 -4.95 14.94 4.22
CA LEU A 82 -4.96 13.49 4.04
C LEU A 82 -4.03 13.02 2.92
N THR A 83 -3.93 13.81 1.86
CA THR A 83 -3.07 13.51 0.70
C THR A 83 -1.62 13.92 0.91
N GLY A 84 -1.38 14.88 1.81
CA GLY A 84 -0.10 15.61 1.88
C GLY A 84 0.09 16.57 0.70
N ALA A 85 -1.00 16.94 0.02
CA ALA A 85 -0.96 17.87 -1.09
C ALA A 85 -0.90 19.33 -0.62
N GLY A 86 -0.57 20.23 -1.54
CA GLY A 86 -0.52 21.67 -1.28
C GLY A 86 -1.88 22.29 -0.94
N PRO A 87 -1.91 23.62 -0.69
CA PRO A 87 -3.09 24.34 -0.21
C PRO A 87 -4.27 24.37 -1.20
N ALA A 88 -4.06 23.98 -2.46
CA ALA A 88 -5.07 23.96 -3.52
C ALA A 88 -4.95 22.67 -4.36
N PRO A 89 -6.06 22.19 -4.97
CA PRO A 89 -6.03 21.03 -5.85
C PRO A 89 -5.26 21.35 -7.13
N GLY A 90 -4.43 20.40 -7.55
CA GLY A 90 -3.70 20.47 -8.81
C GLY A 90 -4.56 20.07 -10.01
N PRO A 91 -3.99 20.10 -11.22
CA PRO A 91 -4.71 19.74 -12.45
C PRO A 91 -5.23 18.31 -12.46
N ALA A 92 -4.46 17.36 -11.89
CA ALA A 92 -4.83 15.95 -11.83
C ALA A 92 -6.07 15.74 -10.94
N GLU A 93 -6.13 16.41 -9.79
CA GLU A 93 -7.29 16.33 -8.91
C GLU A 93 -8.51 17.03 -9.51
N LEU A 94 -8.33 18.20 -10.12
CA LEU A 94 -9.42 18.94 -10.76
C LEU A 94 -10.03 18.20 -11.96
N GLY A 95 -9.26 17.30 -12.61
CA GLY A 95 -9.75 16.43 -13.68
C GLY A 95 -10.43 15.15 -13.19
N ALA A 96 -10.45 14.87 -11.88
CA ALA A 96 -11.03 13.64 -11.35
C ALA A 96 -12.55 13.76 -11.16
N HIS A 97 -13.26 12.68 -11.51
CA HIS A 97 -14.70 12.52 -11.22
C HIS A 97 -14.96 11.53 -10.06
N TYR A 98 -13.95 10.73 -9.74
CA TYR A 98 -13.98 9.72 -8.69
C TYR A 98 -12.75 9.83 -7.80
N ALA A 99 -12.92 9.52 -6.53
CA ALA A 99 -11.80 9.33 -5.61
C ALA A 99 -12.04 8.16 -4.66
N SER A 100 -10.96 7.47 -4.32
CA SER A 100 -10.95 6.46 -3.26
C SER A 100 -9.98 6.89 -2.19
N VAL A 101 -10.44 6.98 -0.94
CA VAL A 101 -9.60 7.24 0.23
C VAL A 101 -9.53 5.96 1.05
N ILE A 102 -8.34 5.42 1.21
CA ILE A 102 -8.10 4.08 1.76
C ILE A 102 -7.20 4.24 2.98
N TRP A 103 -7.70 3.83 4.15
CA TRP A 103 -6.92 3.71 5.37
C TRP A 103 -6.54 2.25 5.58
N PHE A 104 -5.27 2.02 5.88
CA PHE A 104 -4.79 0.70 6.26
C PHE A 104 -4.89 0.51 7.78
N ALA A 105 -5.44 -0.63 8.20
CA ALA A 105 -5.47 -1.05 9.60
C ALA A 105 -4.13 -1.62 10.04
N THR A 106 -3.51 -2.42 9.16
CA THR A 106 -2.15 -2.94 9.33
C THR A 106 -1.31 -2.58 8.13
N LEU A 107 -0.02 -2.40 8.35
CA LEU A 107 0.95 -2.11 7.31
C LEU A 107 2.29 -2.68 7.75
N ASP A 108 2.67 -3.78 7.11
CA ASP A 108 3.85 -4.56 7.44
C ASP A 108 4.82 -4.54 6.27
N ALA A 109 6.07 -4.18 6.53
CA ALA A 109 7.12 -4.27 5.54
C ALA A 109 7.48 -5.74 5.31
N ILE A 110 7.35 -6.22 4.07
CA ILE A 110 7.92 -7.51 3.68
C ILE A 110 9.38 -7.23 3.39
N ARG A 111 10.25 -7.64 4.31
CA ARG A 111 11.69 -7.60 4.05
C ARG A 111 12.01 -8.62 2.96
N PRO A 112 12.89 -8.28 2.01
CA PRO A 112 13.46 -9.31 1.15
C PRO A 112 14.08 -10.41 2.03
N PRO A 113 14.14 -11.66 1.55
CA PRO A 113 14.83 -12.71 2.26
C PRO A 113 16.25 -12.24 2.59
N LEU A 114 16.69 -12.50 3.82
CA LEU A 114 18.03 -12.16 4.27
C LEU A 114 19.06 -12.70 3.28
N GLU A 115 20.04 -11.87 2.93
CA GLU A 115 21.20 -12.38 2.19
C GLU A 115 21.89 -13.45 3.04
N PRO A 116 22.47 -14.51 2.42
CA PRO A 116 23.11 -15.59 3.17
C PRO A 116 24.15 -15.11 4.20
N ALA A 117 24.86 -14.01 3.90
CA ALA A 117 25.83 -13.40 4.80
C ALA A 117 25.17 -12.73 6.03
N GLU A 118 24.03 -12.06 5.84
CA GLU A 118 23.26 -11.46 6.94
C GLU A 118 22.59 -12.52 7.80
N ALA A 119 22.05 -13.57 7.17
CA ALA A 119 21.49 -14.72 7.87
C ALA A 119 22.56 -15.39 8.76
N LEU A 120 23.77 -15.59 8.22
CA LEU A 120 24.88 -16.16 8.97
C LEU A 120 25.34 -15.25 10.12
N ALA A 121 25.38 -13.93 9.91
CA ALA A 121 25.72 -12.95 10.94
C ALA A 121 24.68 -12.92 12.09
N LEU A 122 23.43 -13.26 11.81
CA LEU A 122 22.35 -13.40 12.79
C LEU A 122 22.27 -14.81 13.41
N GLY A 123 23.18 -15.73 13.06
CA GLY A 123 23.18 -17.12 13.54
C GLY A 123 22.05 -17.97 12.98
N LEU A 124 21.39 -17.53 11.90
CA LEU A 124 20.36 -18.31 11.23
C LEU A 124 21.02 -19.35 10.32
N PRO A 125 20.44 -20.57 10.21
CA PRO A 125 20.94 -21.58 9.30
C PRO A 125 20.88 -21.06 7.85
N PRO A 126 21.82 -21.47 6.98
CA PRO A 126 21.81 -21.03 5.58
C PRO A 126 20.46 -21.40 4.94
N LEU A 127 19.80 -20.41 4.35
CA LEU A 127 18.57 -20.64 3.59
C LEU A 127 18.88 -21.67 2.49
N PRO A 128 18.05 -22.72 2.31
CA PRO A 128 18.31 -23.74 1.30
C PRO A 128 18.35 -23.08 -0.07
N GLY A 129 19.54 -23.08 -0.68
CA GLY A 129 19.79 -22.51 -1.99
C GLY A 129 19.05 -23.29 -3.07
N GLY A 130 17.84 -22.86 -3.38
CA GLY A 130 17.05 -23.44 -4.46
C GLY A 130 15.85 -22.55 -4.79
N ARG A 131 15.68 -22.23 -6.08
CA ARG A 131 14.42 -21.68 -6.58
C ARG A 131 13.30 -22.67 -6.23
N GLY A 132 12.50 -22.36 -5.22
CA GLY A 132 11.30 -23.13 -4.87
C GLY A 132 11.23 -23.71 -3.45
N ALA A 133 12.24 -23.56 -2.60
CA ALA A 133 12.18 -24.06 -1.22
C ALA A 133 11.60 -23.04 -0.24
N TRP A 134 10.38 -22.56 -0.46
CA TRP A 134 9.62 -21.89 0.61
C TRP A 134 9.04 -22.98 1.50
N ARG A 135 9.52 -23.11 2.74
CA ARG A 135 8.77 -23.79 3.80
C ARG A 135 8.25 -22.73 4.75
N LEU A 136 6.96 -22.81 5.08
CA LEU A 136 6.39 -22.05 6.17
C LEU A 136 7.18 -22.43 7.42
N TRP A 137 7.78 -21.45 8.10
CA TRP A 137 8.29 -21.69 9.44
C TRP A 137 7.06 -21.78 10.35
N GLU A 138 6.56 -22.99 10.55
CA GLU A 138 5.60 -23.25 11.62
C GLU A 138 6.38 -23.27 12.93
N ASP A 139 5.94 -22.46 13.88
CA ASP A 139 6.58 -22.33 15.19
C ASP A 139 6.78 -23.70 15.83
N GLY A 140 8.03 -24.06 16.11
CA GLY A 140 8.36 -24.83 17.30
C GLY A 140 8.35 -26.36 17.26
N THR A 141 8.26 -27.04 16.11
CA THR A 141 8.62 -28.47 16.08
C THR A 141 9.98 -28.66 15.42
N ALA A 142 11.00 -28.65 16.28
CA ALA A 142 12.26 -29.31 16.00
C ALA A 142 12.02 -30.82 15.73
N ALA A 143 12.98 -31.38 14.97
CA ALA A 143 13.46 -32.77 14.99
C ALA A 143 13.14 -33.64 13.75
N PRO A 144 13.96 -34.67 13.48
CA PRO A 144 15.26 -35.01 14.11
C PRO A 144 16.49 -34.59 13.30
#